data_AF-A0A1F4QM04-F1
#
_entry.id   AF-A0A1F4QM04-F1
#
_cell.length_a   1.000
_cell.length_b   1.000
_cell.length_c   1.000
_cell.angle_alpha   90.00
_cell.angle_beta   90.00
_cell.angle_gamma   90.00
#
_symmetry.space_group_name_H-M   'P 1'
#
loop_
_entity.id
_entity.type
_entity.pdbx_description
1 polymer ?
#
loop_
_entity_poly.entity_id
_entity_poly.type
_entity_poly.pdbx_seq_one_letter_code
_entity_poly.pdbx_strand_id
1 'polypeptide(L)'
;MAKATTRRTRLPAFRTDAEERAFWENHRPGDYAGGMLPERVQVSRRIRRRVTERKENLTLRMEPSRVQEIKTLAQELGVPYQTLMRMWIVERLRREKVGESGLTV
;
A
#
# COMPACT_ATOMS: atom_id res chain seq x y z
N MET A 1 1.67 -10.61 -33.05
CA MET A 1 2.71 -11.58 -32.67
C MET A 1 2.22 -12.34 -31.43
N ALA A 2 2.22 -13.67 -31.51
CA ALA A 2 1.89 -14.73 -30.53
C ALA A 2 0.90 -14.45 -29.37
N LYS A 3 -0.32 -15.00 -29.47
CA LYS A 3 -1.23 -15.21 -28.33
C LYS A 3 -0.66 -16.34 -27.46
N ALA A 4 -0.30 -16.06 -26.20
CA ALA A 4 0.11 -17.09 -25.25
C ALA A 4 -1.11 -17.93 -24.83
N THR A 5 -1.09 -19.20 -25.20
CA THR A 5 -2.09 -20.21 -24.85
C THR A 5 -1.95 -20.58 -23.37
N THR A 6 -2.77 -20.00 -22.48
CA THR A 6 -2.81 -20.41 -21.07
C THR A 6 -3.39 -21.83 -20.95
N ARG A 7 -2.53 -22.84 -20.85
CA ARG A 7 -2.96 -24.18 -20.39
C ARG A 7 -3.45 -24.03 -18.94
N ARG A 8 -4.72 -24.32 -18.71
CA ARG A 8 -5.30 -24.41 -17.37
C ARG A 8 -4.79 -25.67 -16.68
N THR A 9 -3.58 -25.61 -16.12
CA THR A 9 -3.02 -26.72 -15.34
C THR A 9 -3.72 -26.75 -13.99
N ARG A 10 -4.41 -27.87 -13.69
CA ARG A 10 -5.06 -28.09 -12.40
C ARG A 10 -4.00 -28.33 -11.33
N LEU A 11 -4.16 -27.78 -10.13
CA LEU A 11 -3.26 -28.10 -9.01
C LEU A 11 -3.39 -29.59 -8.66
N PRO A 12 -2.27 -30.30 -8.43
CA PRO A 12 -2.30 -31.66 -7.88
C PRO A 12 -2.84 -31.65 -6.44
N ALA A 13 -3.48 -32.74 -6.04
CA ALA A 13 -3.84 -32.96 -4.64
C ALA A 13 -2.64 -33.56 -3.90
N PHE A 14 -2.03 -32.80 -2.99
CA PHE A 14 -0.94 -33.29 -2.13
C PHE A 14 -1.51 -34.01 -0.92
N ARG A 15 -0.91 -35.14 -0.54
CA ARG A 15 -1.31 -35.88 0.67
C ARG A 15 -0.45 -35.51 1.88
N THR A 16 0.75 -34.99 1.64
CA THR A 16 1.71 -34.59 2.68
C THR A 16 2.45 -33.32 2.30
N ASP A 17 2.87 -32.55 3.32
CA ASP A 17 3.65 -31.31 3.15
C ASP A 17 5.03 -31.56 2.48
N ALA A 18 5.56 -32.78 2.62
CA ALA A 18 6.83 -33.17 1.99
C ALA A 18 6.70 -33.31 0.47
N GLU A 19 5.59 -33.90 -0.01
CA GLU A 19 5.27 -33.99 -1.45
C GLU A 19 5.05 -32.61 -2.06
N GLU A 20 4.36 -31.73 -1.32
CA GLU A 20 4.12 -30.35 -1.76
C GLU A 20 5.44 -29.58 -1.93
N ARG A 21 6.35 -29.69 -0.96
CA ARG A 21 7.66 -29.01 -1.03
C ARG A 21 8.48 -29.49 -2.23
N ALA A 22 8.60 -30.81 -2.41
CA ALA A 22 9.34 -31.40 -3.52
C ALA A 22 8.72 -31.02 -4.89
N PHE A 23 7.40 -30.86 -4.95
CA PHE A 23 6.72 -30.38 -6.13
C PHE A 23 7.07 -28.91 -6.42
N TRP A 24 6.98 -28.02 -5.44
CA TRP A 24 7.28 -26.58 -5.62
C TRP A 24 8.76 -26.27 -5.85
N GLU A 25 9.68 -27.13 -5.42
CA GLU A 25 11.10 -27.03 -5.77
C GLU A 25 11.34 -27.15 -7.28
N ASN A 26 10.50 -27.93 -7.97
CA ASN A 26 10.65 -28.24 -9.39
C ASN A 26 9.64 -27.50 -10.31
N HIS A 27 8.65 -26.81 -9.74
CA HIS A 27 7.56 -26.20 -10.50
C HIS A 27 7.40 -24.70 -10.20
N ARG A 28 7.24 -23.89 -11.25
CA ARG A 28 7.02 -22.44 -11.10
C ARG A 28 5.57 -22.17 -10.67
N PRO A 29 5.32 -21.39 -9.60
CA PRO A 29 3.97 -21.05 -9.15
C PRO A 29 3.08 -20.36 -10.19
N GLY A 30 3.69 -19.61 -11.12
CA GLY A 30 2.96 -18.89 -12.18
C GLY A 30 2.21 -19.80 -13.16
N ASP A 31 2.67 -21.04 -13.36
CA ASP A 31 2.07 -21.99 -14.30
C ASP A 31 0.77 -22.61 -13.77
N TYR A 32 0.48 -22.42 -12.47
CA TYR A 32 -0.69 -22.94 -11.75
C TYR A 32 -1.63 -21.83 -11.27
N ALA A 33 -1.38 -20.57 -11.65
CA ALA A 33 -2.16 -19.40 -11.23
C ALA A 33 -3.66 -19.49 -11.57
N GLY A 34 -4.03 -20.24 -12.62
CA GLY A 34 -5.42 -20.46 -12.99
C GLY A 34 -6.20 -21.44 -12.10
N GLY A 35 -5.50 -22.25 -11.29
CA GLY A 35 -6.12 -23.18 -10.34
C GLY A 35 -6.01 -22.72 -8.88
N MET A 36 -5.19 -21.72 -8.59
CA MET A 36 -5.11 -21.12 -7.26
C MET A 36 -6.39 -20.33 -7.01
N LEU A 37 -7.23 -20.79 -6.08
CA LEU A 37 -8.37 -20.01 -5.64
C LEU A 37 -7.83 -18.70 -5.05
N PRO A 38 -8.30 -17.52 -5.50
CA PRO A 38 -7.93 -16.28 -4.86
C PRO A 38 -8.42 -16.37 -3.42
N GLU A 39 -7.51 -16.59 -2.48
CA GLU A 39 -7.82 -16.49 -1.08
C GLU A 39 -8.26 -15.04 -0.86
N ARG A 40 -9.57 -14.85 -0.65
CA ARG A 40 -10.11 -13.54 -0.33
C ARG A 40 -9.60 -13.19 1.04
N VAL A 41 -8.44 -12.54 1.10
CA VAL A 41 -7.93 -11.93 2.33
C VAL A 41 -9.04 -11.03 2.84
N GLN A 42 -9.70 -11.45 3.92
CA GLN A 42 -10.72 -10.67 4.59
C GLN A 42 -10.01 -9.56 5.36
N VAL A 43 -9.59 -8.53 4.62
CA VAL A 43 -9.09 -7.29 5.20
C VAL A 43 -10.21 -6.75 6.08
N SER A 44 -9.94 -6.66 7.38
CA SER A 44 -10.91 -6.24 8.38
C SER A 44 -11.55 -4.90 8.00
N ARG A 45 -12.86 -4.73 8.26
CA ARG A 45 -13.63 -3.52 7.87
C ARG A 45 -12.96 -2.22 8.32
N ARG A 46 -12.24 -2.24 9.46
CA ARG A 46 -11.49 -1.08 9.98
C ARG A 46 -10.32 -0.68 9.07
N ILE A 47 -9.56 -1.64 8.56
CA ILE A 47 -8.45 -1.40 7.63
C ILE A 47 -9.02 -0.94 6.28
N ARG A 48 -10.08 -1.58 5.79
CA ARG A 48 -10.78 -1.12 4.57
C ARG A 48 -11.23 0.33 4.71
N ARG A 49 -11.90 0.69 5.80
CA ARG A 49 -12.37 2.07 6.02
C ARG A 49 -11.25 3.11 6.03
N ARG A 50 -10.12 2.85 6.71
CA ARG A 50 -8.95 3.77 6.69
C ARG A 50 -8.33 3.91 5.30
N VAL A 51 -8.37 2.85 4.50
CA VAL A 51 -7.84 2.86 3.12
C VAL A 51 -8.85 3.49 2.15
N THR A 52 -10.16 3.41 2.44
CA THR A 52 -11.26 3.86 1.59
C THR A 52 -11.70 5.31 1.83
N GLU A 53 -11.24 5.98 2.88
CA GLU A 53 -11.44 7.43 2.99
C GLU A 53 -10.81 8.11 1.76
N ARG A 54 -11.68 8.61 0.87
CA ARG A 54 -11.26 9.25 -0.38
C ARG A 54 -10.45 10.49 0.00
N LYS A 55 -9.20 10.51 -0.48
CA LYS A 55 -8.36 11.70 -0.40
C LYS A 55 -8.92 12.73 -1.36
N GLU A 56 -9.13 13.94 -0.87
CA GLU A 56 -9.48 15.08 -1.70
C GLU A 56 -8.19 15.75 -2.21
N ASN A 57 -8.27 16.34 -3.40
CA ASN A 57 -7.15 17.07 -3.98
C ASN A 57 -7.05 18.45 -3.32
N LEU A 58 -5.86 18.79 -2.84
CA LEU A 58 -5.54 20.10 -2.27
C LEU A 58 -4.56 20.83 -3.20
N THR A 59 -5.00 21.92 -3.81
CA THR A 59 -4.13 22.80 -4.63
C THR A 59 -3.63 23.95 -3.75
N LEU A 60 -2.32 24.00 -3.53
CA LEU A 60 -1.66 25.07 -2.76
C LEU A 60 -0.69 25.81 -3.68
N ARG A 61 -0.70 27.15 -3.60
CA ARG A 61 0.32 27.98 -4.25
C ARG A 61 1.44 28.24 -3.25
N MET A 62 2.67 27.97 -3.66
CA MET A 62 3.87 28.19 -2.87
C MET A 62 4.97 28.76 -3.76
N GLU A 63 5.92 29.42 -3.12
CA GLU A 63 7.14 29.87 -3.80
C GLU A 63 7.96 28.65 -4.28
N PRO A 64 8.52 28.69 -5.51
CA PRO A 64 9.30 27.57 -6.04
C PRO A 64 10.50 27.16 -5.16
N SER A 65 11.16 28.12 -4.53
CA SER A 65 12.29 27.90 -3.61
C SER A 65 11.91 26.99 -2.44
N ARG A 66 10.79 27.29 -1.79
CA ARG A 66 10.24 26.49 -0.67
C ARG A 66 9.83 25.09 -1.10
N VAL A 67 9.23 24.94 -2.29
CA VAL A 67 8.90 23.62 -2.83
C VAL A 67 10.17 22.79 -3.04
N GLN A 68 11.26 23.42 -3.47
CA GLN A 68 12.54 22.74 -3.68
C GLN A 68 13.19 22.33 -2.35
N GLU A 69 13.19 23.20 -1.33
CA GLU A 69 13.67 22.87 0.02
C GLU A 69 12.96 21.64 0.59
N ILE A 70 11.62 21.60 0.48
CA ILE A 70 10.82 20.46 0.96
C ILE A 70 11.17 19.17 0.21
N LYS A 71 11.42 19.26 -1.10
CA LYS A 71 11.83 18.08 -1.89
C LYS A 71 13.18 17.54 -1.46
N THR A 72 14.16 18.41 -1.21
CA THR A 72 15.48 18.02 -0.72
C THR A 72 15.37 17.32 0.63
N LEU A 73 14.65 17.91 1.58
CA LEU A 73 14.43 17.31 2.90
C LEU A 73 13.71 15.96 2.82
N ALA A 74 12.72 15.85 1.93
CA ALA A 74 11.99 14.59 1.74
C ALA A 74 12.90 13.49 1.19
N GLN A 75 13.81 13.84 0.27
CA GLN A 75 14.79 12.91 -0.28
C GLN A 75 15.77 12.42 0.80
N GLU A 76 16.29 13.32 1.63
CA GLU A 76 17.17 12.97 2.76
C GLU A 76 16.49 12.02 3.75
N LEU A 77 15.19 12.23 4.00
CA LEU A 77 14.37 11.39 4.86
C LEU A 77 13.87 10.11 4.18
N GLY A 78 14.15 9.90 2.89
CA GLY A 78 13.70 8.72 2.14
C GLY A 78 12.18 8.64 1.94
N VAL A 79 11.47 9.76 1.99
CA VAL A 79 10.01 9.82 1.86
C VAL A 79 9.59 10.70 0.66
N PRO A 80 8.45 10.41 -0.01
CA PRO A 80 7.93 11.30 -1.02
C PRO A 80 7.55 12.67 -0.42
N TYR A 81 7.88 13.77 -1.10
CA TYR A 81 7.63 15.14 -0.61
C TYR A 81 6.15 15.40 -0.28
N GLN A 82 5.21 14.82 -1.04
CA GLN A 82 3.77 14.89 -0.75
C GLN A 82 3.39 14.14 0.54
N THR A 83 4.08 13.05 0.86
CA THR A 83 3.89 12.31 2.11
C THR A 83 4.43 13.10 3.28
N LEU A 84 5.63 13.69 3.15
CA LEU A 84 6.22 14.56 4.17
C LEU A 84 5.29 15.74 4.50
N MET A 85 4.79 16.44 3.48
CA MET A 85 3.83 17.54 3.68
C MET A 85 2.57 17.09 4.43
N ARG A 86 1.99 15.94 4.06
CA ARG A 86 0.81 15.42 4.77
C ARG A 86 1.11 15.12 6.22
N MET A 87 2.28 14.56 6.53
CA MET A 87 2.68 14.27 7.91
C MET A 87 2.76 15.56 8.72
N TRP A 88 3.42 16.60 8.21
CA TRP A 88 3.49 17.89 8.88
C TRP A 88 2.13 18.57 9.08
N ILE A 89 1.25 18.53 8.07
CA ILE A 89 -0.10 19.10 8.18
C ILE A 89 -0.90 18.38 9.28
N VAL A 90 -0.89 17.04 9.28
CA VAL A 90 -1.60 16.25 10.30
C VAL A 90 -1.02 16.51 11.69
N GLU A 91 0.29 16.62 11.81
CA GLU A 91 0.97 16.93 13.06
C GLU A 91 0.56 18.31 13.60
N ARG A 92 0.60 19.35 12.76
CA ARG A 92 0.16 20.70 13.16
C ARG A 92 -1.31 20.72 13.55
N LEU A 93 -2.20 20.10 12.77
CA LEU A 93 -3.62 20.01 13.11
C LEU A 93 -3.88 19.32 14.46
N ARG A 94 -3.10 18.29 14.79
CA ARG A 94 -3.21 17.63 16.10
C ARG A 94 -2.79 18.57 17.23
N ARG A 95 -1.69 19.30 17.05
CA ARG A 95 -1.20 20.26 18.04
C ARG A 95 -2.21 21.38 18.29
N GLU A 96 -2.80 21.96 17.24
CA GLU A 96 -3.80 23.03 17.39
C GLU A 96 -5.08 22.54 18.09
N LYS A 97 -5.59 21.34 17.72
CA LYS A 97 -6.78 20.76 18.39
C LYS A 97 -6.58 20.48 19.87
N VAL A 98 -5.36 20.10 20.25
CA VAL A 98 -5.00 19.89 21.67
C VAL A 98 -4.85 21.24 22.39
N GLY A 99 -4.37 22.28 21.71
CA GLY A 99 -4.29 23.64 22.24
C GLY A 99 -5.65 24.30 22.46
N GLU A 100 -6.62 24.11 21.57
CA GLU A 100 -8.00 24.63 21.71
C GLU A 100 -8.77 23.98 22.87
N SER A 101 -8.44 22.74 23.24
CA SER A 101 -9.06 22.04 24.38
C SER A 101 -8.52 22.49 25.74
N GLY A 102 -7.44 23.30 25.76
CA GLY A 102 -6.85 23.89 26.97
C GLY A 102 -7.26 25.36 27.21
N LEU A 103 -8.12 25.93 26.36
CA LEU A 103 -8.63 27.29 26.47
C LEU A 103 -10.16 27.30 26.61
N THR A 104 -10.71 26.50 27.51
CA THR A 104 -12.05 26.72 28.05
C THR A 104 -11.90 27.17 29.49
N VAL A 105 -12.18 28.46 29.70
CA VAL A 105 -12.38 29.14 31.00
C VAL A 105 -13.48 28.44 31.79
#